data_AF-W9DX35-F1
#
_entry.id   AF-W9DX35-F1
#
_cell.length_a   1.000
_cell.length_b   1.000
_cell.length_c   1.000
_cell.angle_alpha   90.00
_cell.angle_beta   90.00
_cell.angle_gamma   90.00
#
_symmetry.space_group_name_H-M   'P 1'
#
loop_
_entity.id
_entity.type
_entity.pdbx_description
1 polymer ?
#
loop_
_entity_poly.entity_id
_entity_poly.type
_entity_poly.pdbx_seq_one_letter_code
_entity_poly.pdbx_strand_id
1 'polypeptide(L)'
;MSFTMEYGAYLNSLVWLTVLIVLSSLILIWLSAKNKDHYSLEDANSHAEEFGGVIAESHGPITIFLYVVYFILFIWTVAYFMAHWAEFGSISM
;
A
#
# COMPACT_ATOMS: atom_id res chain seq x y z
N MET A 1 25.89 21.75 -26.04
CA MET A 1 24.70 21.02 -26.54
C MET A 1 24.29 19.83 -25.66
N SER A 2 25.11 19.35 -24.71
CA SER A 2 24.72 18.24 -23.81
C SER A 2 23.73 18.65 -22.71
N PHE A 3 23.86 19.86 -22.15
CA PHE A 3 23.01 20.37 -21.07
C PHE A 3 21.51 20.35 -21.39
N THR A 4 21.13 20.67 -22.63
CA THR A 4 19.72 20.68 -23.07
C THR A 4 19.12 19.28 -23.21
N MET A 5 19.93 18.28 -23.57
CA MET A 5 19.50 16.89 -23.73
C MET A 5 19.31 16.21 -22.37
N GLU A 6 20.25 16.42 -21.43
CA GLU A 6 20.15 15.91 -20.07
C GLU A 6 18.94 16.52 -19.35
N TYR A 7 18.77 17.85 -19.44
CA TYR A 7 17.62 18.54 -18.86
C TYR A 7 16.28 18.02 -19.41
N GLY A 8 16.20 17.74 -20.71
CA GLY A 8 15.01 17.13 -21.32
C GLY A 8 14.68 15.75 -20.77
N ALA A 9 15.71 14.91 -20.55
CA ALA A 9 15.53 13.59 -19.95
C ALA A 9 15.03 13.67 -18.49
N TYR A 10 15.57 14.60 -17.69
CA TYR A 10 15.12 14.84 -16.32
C TYR A 10 13.64 15.29 -16.28
N LEU A 11 13.26 16.25 -17.12
CA LEU A 11 11.87 16.70 -17.19
C LEU A 11 10.92 15.57 -17.61
N ASN A 12 11.31 14.76 -18.59
CA ASN A 12 10.52 13.61 -19.00
C ASN A 12 10.34 12.60 -17.84
N SER A 13 11.42 12.30 -17.12
CA SER A 13 11.35 11.42 -15.94
C SER A 13 10.42 11.97 -14.85
N LEU A 14 10.46 13.27 -14.58
CA LEU A 14 9.59 13.91 -13.60
C LEU A 14 8.12 13.87 -14.01
N VAL A 15 7.82 14.07 -15.29
CA VAL A 15 6.45 13.98 -15.82
C VAL A 15 5.92 12.56 -15.63
N TRP A 16 6.68 11.53 -16.01
CA TRP A 16 6.27 10.14 -15.84
C TRP A 16 6.11 9.73 -14.37
N LEU A 17 6.99 10.21 -13.50
CA LEU A 17 6.87 9.97 -12.05
C LEU A 17 5.60 10.63 -11.48
N THR A 18 5.29 11.86 -11.91
CA THR A 18 4.06 12.55 -11.50
C THR A 18 2.82 11.81 -12.00
N VAL A 19 2.81 11.36 -13.25
CA VAL A 19 1.72 10.57 -13.83
C VAL A 19 1.52 9.28 -13.04
N LEU A 20 2.60 8.58 -12.72
CA LEU A 20 2.55 7.35 -11.93
C LEU A 20 1.92 7.59 -10.56
N ILE A 21 2.34 8.64 -9.83
CA ILE A 21 1.81 8.99 -8.50
C ILE A 21 0.33 9.34 -8.56
N VAL A 22 -0.07 10.15 -9.55
CA VAL A 22 -1.48 10.55 -9.70
C VAL A 22 -2.35 9.34 -10.01
N LEU A 23 -1.94 8.51 -10.96
CA LEU A 23 -2.70 7.30 -11.33
C LEU A 23 -2.77 6.29 -10.18
N SER A 24 -1.66 6.03 -9.48
CA SER A 24 -1.67 5.12 -8.33
C SER A 24 -2.58 5.63 -7.21
N SER A 25 -2.57 6.94 -6.95
CA SER A 25 -3.45 7.56 -5.95
C SER A 25 -4.92 7.44 -6.33
N LEU A 26 -5.27 7.68 -7.60
CA LEU A 26 -6.64 7.51 -8.09
C LEU A 26 -7.12 6.06 -7.96
N ILE A 27 -6.25 5.09 -8.27
CA ILE A 27 -6.55 3.66 -8.12
C ILE A 27 -6.80 3.31 -6.64
N LEU A 28 -5.96 3.80 -5.72
CA LEU A 28 -6.12 3.55 -4.28
C LEU A 28 -7.40 4.19 -3.73
N ILE A 29 -7.71 5.43 -4.13
CA ILE A 29 -8.97 6.09 -3.76
C ILE A 29 -10.16 5.30 -4.30
N TRP A 30 -10.09 4.85 -5.55
CA TRP A 30 -11.15 4.04 -6.15
C TRP A 30 -11.32 2.69 -5.45
N LEU A 31 -10.24 2.00 -5.11
CA LEU A 31 -10.28 0.74 -4.34
C LEU A 31 -10.89 0.94 -2.95
N SER A 32 -10.53 2.05 -2.28
CA SER A 32 -11.10 2.43 -1.00
C SER A 32 -12.60 2.71 -1.11
N ALA A 33 -13.03 3.51 -2.09
CA ALA A 33 -14.43 3.85 -2.29
C ALA A 33 -15.28 2.67 -2.81
N LYS A 34 -14.68 1.72 -3.54
CA LYS A 34 -15.34 0.53 -4.07
C LYS A 34 -15.39 -0.62 -3.08
N ASN A 35 -14.66 -0.59 -1.97
CA ASN A 35 -14.93 -1.48 -0.83
C ASN A 35 -16.27 -1.11 -0.20
N LYS A 36 -17.34 -1.50 -0.90
CA LYS A 36 -18.56 -1.92 -0.23
C LYS A 36 -18.21 -3.25 0.38
N ASP A 37 -17.71 -3.23 1.61
CA ASP A 37 -17.50 -4.46 2.37
C ASP A 37 -18.81 -5.25 2.29
N HIS A 38 -18.74 -6.44 1.69
CA HIS A 38 -19.86 -7.37 1.64
C HIS A 38 -20.16 -7.97 3.02
N TYR A 39 -19.35 -7.59 4.01
CA TYR A 39 -19.52 -7.91 5.40
C TYR A 39 -20.48 -6.89 6.03
N SER A 40 -21.71 -7.32 6.24
CA SER A 40 -22.74 -6.45 6.80
C SER A 40 -22.54 -6.27 8.32
N LEU A 41 -23.19 -5.26 8.90
CA LEU A 41 -23.26 -5.12 10.36
C LEU A 41 -23.94 -6.33 11.02
N GLU A 42 -24.85 -6.98 10.29
CA GLU A 42 -25.58 -8.16 10.74
C GLU A 42 -24.67 -9.39 10.78
N ASP A 43 -23.78 -9.52 9.79
CA ASP A 43 -22.71 -10.52 9.79
C ASP A 43 -21.68 -10.22 10.89
N ALA A 44 -21.37 -8.93 11.13
CA ALA A 44 -20.47 -8.56 12.21
C ALA A 44 -21.02 -8.98 13.58
N ASN A 45 -22.32 -8.78 13.81
CA ASN A 45 -22.95 -9.18 15.05
C ASN A 45 -23.12 -10.71 15.17
N SER A 46 -23.39 -11.43 14.08
CA SER A 46 -23.59 -12.89 14.13
C SER A 46 -22.30 -13.66 14.38
N HIS A 47 -21.16 -13.12 13.95
CA HIS A 47 -19.83 -13.70 14.19
C HIS A 47 -19.10 -13.02 15.36
N ALA A 48 -19.78 -12.21 16.17
CA ALA A 48 -19.18 -11.54 17.30
C ALA A 48 -18.94 -12.53 18.45
N GLU A 49 -17.69 -12.62 18.90
CA GLU A 49 -17.33 -13.34 20.12
C GLU A 49 -17.24 -12.37 21.29
N GLU A 50 -17.85 -12.72 22.41
CA GLU A 50 -18.01 -11.84 23.56
C GLU A 50 -16.92 -12.09 24.61
N PHE A 51 -16.11 -11.08 24.88
CA PHE A 51 -15.02 -11.11 25.84
C PHE A 51 -15.43 -10.38 27.12
N GLY A 52 -15.66 -11.17 28.18
CA GLY A 52 -15.99 -10.64 29.52
C GLY A 52 -17.32 -9.89 29.61
N GLY A 53 -18.22 -10.03 28.61
CA GLY A 53 -19.53 -9.37 28.58
C GLY A 53 -19.48 -7.86 28.35
N VAL A 54 -18.34 -7.31 27.89
CA VAL A 54 -18.14 -5.86 27.67
C VAL A 54 -17.60 -5.53 26.29
N ILE A 55 -16.92 -6.48 25.64
CA ILE A 55 -16.31 -6.29 24.32
C ILE A 55 -16.80 -7.42 23.42
N ALA A 56 -17.33 -7.06 22.25
CA ALA A 56 -17.72 -8.02 21.22
C ALA A 56 -16.83 -7.78 20.00
N GLU A 57 -16.06 -8.80 19.62
CA GLU A 57 -15.14 -8.71 18.47
C GLU A 57 -15.61 -9.62 17.34
N SER A 58 -15.67 -9.05 16.12
CA SER A 58 -16.06 -9.77 14.93
C SER A 58 -14.85 -10.06 14.04
N HIS A 59 -14.68 -11.32 13.66
CA HIS A 59 -13.62 -11.75 12.74
C HIS A 59 -14.03 -11.58 11.28
N GLY A 60 -14.21 -10.33 10.86
CA GLY A 60 -14.53 -9.99 9.47
C GLY A 60 -13.34 -10.21 8.52
N PRO A 61 -13.59 -10.40 7.21
CA PRO A 61 -12.53 -10.51 6.22
C PRO A 61 -11.76 -9.20 6.07
N ILE A 62 -10.46 -9.29 5.79
CA ILE A 62 -9.62 -8.14 5.45
C ILE A 62 -10.11 -7.54 4.12
N THR A 63 -10.22 -6.21 4.06
CA THR A 63 -10.69 -5.51 2.85
C THR A 63 -9.68 -5.61 1.71
N ILE A 64 -10.16 -5.62 0.45
CA ILE A 64 -9.28 -5.70 -0.74
C ILE A 64 -8.32 -4.52 -0.78
N PHE A 65 -8.73 -3.36 -0.27
CA PHE A 65 -7.89 -2.17 -0.17
C PHE A 65 -6.68 -2.47 0.72
N LEU A 66 -6.92 -3.06 1.90
CA LEU A 66 -5.87 -3.37 2.84
C LEU A 66 -4.90 -4.43 2.28
N TYR A 67 -5.42 -5.44 1.57
CA TYR A 67 -4.57 -6.40 0.85
C TYR A 67 -3.66 -5.73 -0.18
N VAL A 68 -4.20 -4.82 -0.99
CA VAL A 68 -3.41 -4.08 -1.99
C VAL A 68 -2.35 -3.21 -1.34
N VAL A 69 -2.70 -2.49 -0.26
CA VAL A 69 -1.74 -1.67 0.48
C VAL A 69 -0.63 -2.52 1.09
N TYR A 70 -0.96 -3.63 1.76
CA TYR A 70 0.05 -4.53 2.31
C TYR A 70 0.96 -5.10 1.24
N PHE A 71 0.41 -5.47 0.08
CA PHE A 71 1.21 -5.97 -1.03
C PHE A 71 2.19 -4.91 -1.57
N ILE A 72 1.74 -3.66 -1.72
CA ILE A 72 2.61 -2.54 -2.13
C ILE A 72 3.73 -2.32 -1.10
N LEU A 73 3.39 -2.29 0.19
CA LEU A 73 4.38 -2.12 1.27
C LEU A 73 5.38 -3.29 1.30
N PHE A 74 4.92 -4.51 1.04
CA PHE A 74 5.77 -5.68 0.96
C PHE A 74 6.77 -5.56 -0.21
N ILE A 75 6.30 -5.22 -1.42
CA ILE A 75 7.18 -4.99 -2.57
C ILE A 75 8.19 -3.89 -2.27
N TRP A 76 7.74 -2.76 -1.71
CA TRP A 76 8.62 -1.67 -1.33
C TRP A 76 9.69 -2.11 -0.34
N THR A 77 9.30 -2.87 0.68
CA THR A 77 10.23 -3.38 1.71
C THR A 77 11.30 -4.27 1.08
N VAL A 78 10.91 -5.18 0.19
CA VAL A 78 11.86 -6.05 -0.53
C VAL A 78 12.80 -5.21 -1.41
N ALA A 79 12.26 -4.27 -2.19
CA ALA A 79 13.06 -3.41 -3.06
C ALA A 79 14.05 -2.55 -2.25
N TYR A 80 13.60 -1.99 -1.14
CA TYR A 80 14.42 -1.20 -0.23
C TYR A 80 15.55 -2.05 0.36
N PHE A 81 15.23 -3.26 0.85
CA PHE A 81 16.24 -4.17 1.40
C PHE A 81 17.28 -4.59 0.36
N MET A 82 16.86 -4.84 -0.88
CA MET A 82 17.78 -5.15 -1.98
C MET A 82 18.69 -3.97 -2.32
N ALA A 83 18.15 -2.75 -2.38
CA ALA A 83 18.92 -1.54 -2.68
C ALA A 83 19.93 -1.20 -1.59
N HIS A 84 19.58 -1.46 -0.33
CA HIS A 84 20.39 -1.15 0.85
C HIS A 84 21.08 -2.38 1.46
N TRP A 85 21.18 -3.49 0.71
CA TRP A 85 21.70 -4.77 1.22
C TRP A 85 23.08 -4.64 1.87
N ALA A 86 23.96 -3.83 1.28
CA ALA A 86 25.32 -3.60 1.79
C ALA A 86 25.34 -2.94 3.18
N GLU A 87 24.38 -2.06 3.46
CA GLU A 87 24.26 -1.34 4.73
C GLU A 87 23.84 -2.30 5.87
N PHE A 88 23.01 -3.29 5.56
CA PHE A 88 22.58 -4.30 6.52
C PHE A 88 23.65 -5.37 6.78
N GLY A 89 24.54 -5.63 5.81
CA GLY A 89 25.67 -6.54 5.99
C GLY A 89 26.76 -5.98 6.91
N SER A 90 27.00 -4.66 6.87
CA SER A 90 28.06 -4.00 7.63
C SER A 90 27.76 -3.80 9.13
N ILE A 91 26.52 -4.05 9.58
CA ILE A 91 26.14 -3.94 11.00
C ILE A 91 26.60 -5.17 11.82
N SER A 92 27.23 -6.15 11.18
CA SER A 92 27.68 -7.41 11.81
C SER A 92 29.20 -7.53 12.08
N MET A 93 29.95 -6.42 12.09
CA MET A 93 31.35 -6.40 12.56
C MET A 93 31.58 -5.37 13.67
#